data_AF-A0A382XDM0-F1
#
_entry.id   AF-A0A382XDM0-F1
#
_cell.length_a   1.000
_cell.length_b   1.000
_cell.length_c   1.000
_cell.angle_alpha   90.00
_cell.angle_beta   90.00
_cell.angle_gamma   90.00
#
_symmetry.space_group_name_H-M   'P 1'
#
loop_
_entity.id
_entity.type
_entity.pdbx_description
1 polymer ?
#
loop_
_entity_poly.entity_id
_entity_poly.type
_entity_poly.pdbx_seq_one_letter_code
_entity_poly.pdbx_strand_id
1 'polypeptide(L)'
;IVGDTYIASEINIDALRHYRENARFQNWIPYLKTEIFRKMYEEEIWPKNLPPMNHADAGEVFKKTIKKLMAKGTFTAKSKK
;
A
#
# COMPACT_ATOMS: atom_id res chain seq x y z
N ILE A 1 11.38 23.52 36.09
CA ILE A 1 12.32 22.50 35.56
C ILE A 1 11.69 21.98 34.29
N VAL A 2 12.18 22.39 33.11
CA VAL A 2 11.80 21.74 31.86
C VAL A 2 12.87 20.69 31.64
N GLY A 3 12.50 19.43 31.83
CA GLY A 3 13.41 18.30 31.66
C GLY A 3 13.38 17.81 30.22
N ASP A 4 14.54 17.61 29.63
CA ASP A 4 14.65 17.00 28.30
C ASP A 4 14.20 15.53 28.37
N THR A 5 13.51 15.08 27.33
CA THR A 5 13.01 13.70 27.20
C THR A 5 13.48 13.11 25.89
N TYR A 6 13.98 11.88 25.98
CA TYR A 6 14.34 11.06 24.83
C TYR A 6 13.41 9.85 24.76
N ILE A 7 12.89 9.55 23.58
CA ILE A 7 12.04 8.38 23.30
C ILE A 7 12.70 7.59 22.18
N ALA A 8 12.77 6.27 22.34
CA ALA A 8 13.27 5.35 21.34
C ALA A 8 12.32 4.15 21.23
N SER A 9 12.17 3.64 20.01
CA SER A 9 11.44 2.40 19.71
C SER A 9 12.01 1.75 18.46
N GLU A 10 11.97 0.42 18.41
CA GLU A 10 12.39 -0.34 17.24
C GLU A 10 11.28 -0.35 16.18
N ILE A 11 11.66 -0.17 14.92
CA ILE A 11 10.73 -0.29 13.79
C ILE A 11 11.20 -1.43 12.90
N ASN A 12 10.42 -2.51 12.86
CA ASN A 12 10.67 -3.63 11.96
C ASN A 12 10.21 -3.29 10.53
N ILE A 13 11.15 -2.90 9.69
CA ILE A 13 10.89 -2.49 8.31
C ILE A 13 10.37 -3.65 7.45
N ASP A 14 10.87 -4.87 7.63
CA ASP A 14 10.45 -6.02 6.82
C ASP A 14 9.05 -6.50 7.19
N ALA A 15 8.64 -6.37 8.45
CA ALA A 15 7.25 -6.59 8.86
C ALA A 15 6.31 -5.58 8.18
N LEU A 16 6.70 -4.30 8.09
CA LEU A 16 5.92 -3.28 7.37
C LEU A 16 5.83 -3.55 5.87
N ARG A 17 6.91 -4.02 5.24
CA ARG A 17 6.92 -4.41 3.83
C ARG A 17 6.00 -5.61 3.58
N HIS A 18 6.10 -6.64 4.43
CA HIS A 18 5.21 -7.80 4.37
C HIS A 18 3.74 -7.41 4.54
N TYR A 19 3.43 -6.49 5.47
CA TYR A 19 2.08 -5.96 5.65
C TYR A 19 1.57 -5.28 4.37
N ARG A 20 2.37 -4.37 3.79
CA ARG A 20 2.00 -3.65 2.56
C ARG A 20 1.71 -4.60 1.39
N GLU A 21 2.42 -5.72 1.31
CA GLU A 21 2.27 -6.73 0.26
C GLU A 21 1.03 -7.61 0.43
N ASN A 22 0.71 -8.00 1.66
CA ASN A 22 -0.20 -9.12 1.92
C ASN A 22 -1.49 -8.73 2.63
N ALA A 23 -1.48 -7.64 3.40
CA ALA A 23 -2.65 -7.25 4.16
C ALA A 23 -3.76 -6.76 3.24
N ARG A 24 -4.92 -7.42 3.35
CA ARG A 24 -6.18 -7.00 2.71
C ARG A 24 -7.00 -6.07 3.60
N PHE A 25 -6.76 -6.13 4.91
CA PHE A 25 -7.42 -5.30 5.91
C PHE A 25 -6.49 -4.12 6.28
N GLN A 26 -7.07 -2.92 6.38
CA GLN A 26 -6.37 -1.66 6.75
C GLN A 26 -5.19 -1.25 5.83
N ASN A 27 -5.02 -1.88 4.67
CA ASN A 27 -4.04 -1.51 3.67
C ASN A 27 -4.73 -0.74 2.53
N TRP A 28 -4.84 0.58 2.68
CA TRP A 28 -5.72 1.39 1.82
C TRP A 28 -5.08 1.80 0.49
N ILE A 29 -3.76 1.97 0.47
CA ILE A 29 -3.05 2.50 -0.71
C ILE A 29 -3.34 1.69 -1.97
N PRO A 30 -3.27 0.34 -1.96
CA PRO A 30 -3.51 -0.44 -3.17
C PRO A 30 -4.94 -0.33 -3.68
N TYR A 31 -5.93 -0.03 -2.82
CA TYR A 31 -7.34 0.07 -3.19
C TYR A 31 -7.79 1.49 -3.56
N LEU A 32 -6.86 2.44 -3.65
CA LEU A 32 -7.21 3.84 -3.86
C LEU A 32 -7.76 4.08 -5.27
N LYS A 33 -9.05 4.42 -5.33
CA LYS A 33 -9.77 4.86 -6.54
C LYS A 33 -9.40 6.30 -6.91
N THR A 34 -8.21 6.44 -7.46
CA THR A 34 -7.60 7.73 -7.85
C THR A 34 -8.43 8.56 -8.83
N GLU A 35 -9.37 7.96 -9.56
CA GLU A 35 -10.32 8.66 -10.42
C GLU A 35 -11.21 9.66 -9.65
N ILE A 36 -11.47 9.41 -8.37
CA ILE A 36 -12.20 10.34 -7.48
C ILE A 36 -11.27 11.48 -7.02
N PHE A 37 -9.97 11.23 -6.98
CA PHE A 37 -8.95 12.10 -6.40
C PHE A 37 -7.97 12.68 -7.45
N ARG A 38 -8.45 12.95 -8.67
CA ARG A 38 -7.60 13.35 -9.81
C ARG A 38 -6.78 14.62 -9.60
N LYS A 39 -7.19 15.51 -8.69
CA LYS A 39 -6.40 16.71 -8.32
C LYS A 39 -5.16 16.38 -7.49
N MET A 40 -5.16 15.23 -6.81
CA MET A 40 -4.03 14.77 -5.98
C MET A 40 -3.21 13.68 -6.67
N TYR A 41 -3.86 12.84 -7.49
CA TYR A 41 -3.22 11.72 -8.17
C TYR A 41 -3.43 11.82 -9.68
N GLU A 42 -2.33 11.99 -10.40
CA GLU A 42 -2.32 12.00 -11.87
C GLU A 42 -2.40 10.58 -12.44
N GLU A 43 -1.59 9.67 -11.89
CA GLU A 43 -1.56 8.28 -12.29
C GLU A 43 -2.52 7.41 -11.48
N GLU A 44 -3.09 6.40 -12.14
CA GLU A 44 -3.99 5.47 -11.47
C GLU A 44 -3.24 4.48 -10.57
N ILE A 45 -3.78 4.24 -9.37
CA ILE A 45 -3.28 3.17 -8.48
C ILE A 45 -4.19 1.95 -8.63
N TRP A 46 -5.46 2.07 -8.24
CA TRP A 46 -6.48 1.07 -8.55
C TRP A 46 -7.03 1.30 -9.97
N PRO A 47 -7.27 0.25 -10.78
CA PRO A 47 -7.80 0.42 -12.12
C PRO A 47 -9.20 1.05 -12.11
N LYS A 48 -9.43 1.96 -13.05
CA LYS A 48 -10.70 2.71 -13.17
C LYS A 48 -11.83 1.83 -13.71
N ASN A 49 -13.07 2.19 -13.38
CA ASN A 49 -14.29 1.64 -13.99
C ASN A 49 -14.42 0.10 -13.92
N LEU A 50 -13.90 -0.51 -12.86
CA LEU A 50 -14.06 -1.95 -12.66
C LEU A 50 -15.51 -2.30 -12.27
N PRO A 51 -16.07 -3.39 -12.83
CA PRO A 51 -17.40 -3.86 -12.45
C PRO A 51 -17.40 -4.35 -10.99
N PRO A 52 -18.58 -4.56 -10.38
CA PRO A 52 -18.67 -5.28 -9.11
C PRO A 52 -17.98 -6.63 -9.23
N MET A 53 -17.03 -6.89 -8.34
CA MET A 53 -16.22 -8.10 -8.32
C MET A 53 -16.46 -8.89 -7.03
N ASN A 54 -16.30 -10.21 -7.10
CA ASN A 54 -16.21 -11.01 -5.89
C ASN A 54 -14.84 -10.81 -5.21
N HIS A 55 -14.68 -11.43 -4.03
CA HIS A 55 -13.45 -11.28 -3.25
C HIS A 55 -12.20 -11.86 -3.94
N ALA A 56 -12.35 -12.91 -4.75
CA ALA A 56 -11.23 -13.55 -5.46
C ALA A 56 -10.71 -12.66 -6.59
N ASP A 57 -11.61 -12.13 -7.41
CA ASP A 57 -11.29 -11.25 -8.54
C ASP A 57 -10.64 -9.95 -8.05
N ALA A 58 -11.19 -9.35 -6.99
CA ALA A 58 -10.59 -8.19 -6.34
C ALA A 58 -9.19 -8.49 -5.77
N GLY A 59 -8.94 -9.73 -5.32
CA GLY A 59 -7.64 -10.19 -4.86
C GLY A 59 -6.59 -10.23 -5.98
N GLU A 60 -6.99 -10.59 -7.20
CA GLU A 60 -6.09 -10.57 -8.36
C GLU A 60 -5.76 -9.15 -8.81
N VAL A 61 -6.74 -8.25 -8.80
CA VAL A 61 -6.49 -6.82 -9.04
C VAL A 61 -5.55 -6.25 -8.00
N PHE A 62 -5.76 -6.56 -6.72
CA PHE A 62 -4.87 -6.15 -5.63
C PHE A 62 -3.42 -6.59 -5.87
N LYS A 63 -3.18 -7.87 -6.20
CA LYS A 63 -1.83 -8.37 -6.50
C LYS A 63 -1.17 -7.62 -7.65
N LYS A 64 -1.93 -7.29 -8.70
CA LYS A 64 -1.44 -6.48 -9.83
C LYS A 64 -1.09 -5.06 -9.38
N THR A 65 -1.92 -4.43 -8.56
CA THR A 65 -1.66 -3.09 -8.02
C THR A 65 -0.42 -3.06 -7.14
N ILE A 66 -0.21 -4.06 -6.27
CA ILE A 66 1.02 -4.17 -5.47
C ILE A 66 2.25 -4.22 -6.38
N LYS A 67 2.23 -5.05 -7.44
CA LYS A 67 3.34 -5.12 -8.40
C LYS A 67 3.59 -3.78 -9.08
N LYS A 68 2.53 -3.04 -9.45
CA LYS A 68 2.65 -1.70 -10.03
C LYS A 68 3.28 -0.71 -9.03
N LEU A 69 2.84 -0.71 -7.78
CA LEU A 69 3.39 0.14 -6.72
C LEU A 69 4.86 -0.19 -6.43
N MET A 70 5.26 -1.45 -6.54
CA MET A 70 6.66 -1.86 -6.45
C MET A 70 7.48 -1.39 -7.64
N ALA A 71 6.96 -1.55 -8.86
CA ALA A 71 7.64 -1.10 -10.08
C ALA A 71 7.85 0.42 -10.09
N LYS A 72 6.92 1.18 -9.52
CA LYS A 72 7.02 2.63 -9.32
C LYS A 72 7.96 3.04 -8.18
N GLY A 73 8.40 2.10 -7.34
CA GLY A 73 9.22 2.36 -6.16
C GLY A 73 8.45 2.92 -4.96
N THR A 74 7.12 3.06 -5.05
CA THR A 74 6.28 3.46 -3.91
C THR A 74 6.32 2.39 -2.81
N PHE A 75 6.28 1.11 -3.21
CA PHE A 75 6.47 -0.03 -2.31
C PHE A 75 7.85 -0.65 -2.56
N THR A 76 8.45 -1.17 -1.50
CA THR A 76 9.70 -1.93 -1.59
C THR A 76 9.41 -3.36 -1.18
N ALA A 77 9.86 -4.32 -1.98
CA ALA A 77 9.71 -5.73 -1.65
C ALA A 77 10.42 -6.05 -0.33
N LYS A 78 9.84 -6.96 0.45
CA LYS A 78 10.51 -7.53 1.63
C LYS A 78 11.91 -8.06 1.24
N SER A 79 12.90 -7.83 2.11
CA SER A 79 14.21 -8.45 1.96
C SER A 79 14.11 -9.98 1.92
N LYS A 80 14.90 -10.64 1.07
CA LYS A 80 14.98 -12.11 0.96
C LYS A 80 15.93 -12.76 1.98
N LYS A 81 16.51 -11.96 2.88
CA LYS A 81 17.43 -12.46 3.92
C LYS A 81 16.71 -13.36 4.91
#